data_AF-A0A522TE41-F1
#
_entry.id   AF-A0A522TE41-F1
#
_cell.length_a   1.000
_cell.length_b   1.000
_cell.length_c   1.000
_cell.angle_alpha   90.00
_cell.angle_beta   90.00
_cell.angle_gamma   90.00
#
_symmetry.space_group_name_H-M   'P 1'
#
loop_
_entity.id
_entity.type
_entity.pdbx_description
1 polymer ?
#
loop_
_entity_poly.entity_id
_entity_poly.type
_entity_poly.pdbx_seq_one_letter_code
_entity_poly.pdbx_strand_id
1 'polypeptide(L)'
;MHQLVAFQRYAEAFAGAGYPLAALSVDPPARAAKLRQDLELSFPLLCDPARATVQAWDLYNRRERGGIAVPATVILAADGYIELFAREAMAQRLRASDVLAAVTSGGGSPVKHGFWPGMRDWWRALVH
;
A
#
# COMPACT_ATOMS: atom_id res chain seq x y z
N MET A 1 -2.19 2.37 13.86
CA MET A 1 -1.25 1.61 14.73
C MET A 1 -1.48 0.10 14.63
N HIS A 2 -2.66 -0.44 14.99
CA HIS A 2 -2.89 -1.89 15.11
C HIS A 2 -2.58 -2.70 13.85
N GLN A 3 -2.81 -2.14 12.65
CA GLN A 3 -2.55 -2.85 11.38
C GLN A 3 -1.05 -3.03 11.11
N LEU A 4 -0.21 -2.01 11.31
CA LEU A 4 1.24 -2.14 11.11
C LEU A 4 1.85 -3.20 12.04
N VAL A 5 1.43 -3.21 13.31
CA VAL A 5 1.86 -4.24 14.27
C VAL A 5 1.37 -5.62 13.86
N ALA A 6 0.14 -5.74 13.35
CA ALA A 6 -0.37 -7.02 12.87
C ALA A 6 0.45 -7.55 11.69
N PHE A 7 0.79 -6.69 10.71
CA PHE A 7 1.62 -7.07 9.58
C PHE A 7 3.08 -7.35 9.98
N GLN A 8 3.63 -6.62 10.95
CA GLN A 8 4.98 -6.88 11.50
C GLN A 8 5.14 -8.30 12.03
N ARG A 9 4.10 -8.86 12.68
CA ARG A 9 4.12 -10.25 13.18
C ARG A 9 4.28 -11.30 12.08
N TYR A 10 3.95 -10.97 10.84
CA TYR A 10 4.03 -11.86 9.69
C TYR A 10 5.10 -11.43 8.68
N ALA A 11 5.91 -10.40 8.97
CA ALA A 11 6.81 -9.80 7.99
C ALA A 11 7.81 -10.82 7.39
N GLU A 12 8.36 -11.70 8.21
CA GLU A 12 9.27 -12.76 7.76
C GLU A 12 8.54 -13.82 6.91
N ALA A 13 7.30 -14.19 7.27
CA ALA A 13 6.52 -15.15 6.51
C ALA A 13 6.13 -14.59 5.13
N PHE A 14 5.78 -13.31 5.05
CA PHE A 14 5.55 -12.59 3.80
C PHE A 14 6.81 -12.55 2.93
N ALA A 15 7.96 -12.21 3.50
CA ALA A 15 9.23 -12.23 2.78
C ALA A 15 9.60 -13.64 2.29
N GLY A 16 9.42 -14.67 3.12
CA GLY A 16 9.66 -16.07 2.76
C GLY A 16 8.71 -16.59 1.67
N ALA A 17 7.53 -16.01 1.54
CA ALA A 17 6.57 -16.30 0.48
C ALA A 17 6.83 -15.50 -0.83
N GLY A 18 7.86 -14.65 -0.88
CA GLY A 18 8.17 -13.82 -2.05
C GLY A 18 7.41 -12.49 -2.13
N TYR A 19 6.70 -12.10 -1.08
CA TYR A 19 5.91 -10.85 -1.00
C TYR A 19 6.40 -9.96 0.15
N PRO A 20 7.61 -9.37 0.07
CA PRO A 20 8.10 -8.49 1.13
C PRO A 20 7.17 -7.29 1.33
N LEU A 21 7.01 -6.87 2.59
CA LEU A 21 6.10 -5.79 2.95
C LEU A 21 6.74 -4.41 2.76
N ALA A 22 5.90 -3.41 2.47
CA ALA A 22 6.20 -2.00 2.62
C ALA A 22 4.92 -1.27 3.04
N ALA A 23 5.03 -0.30 3.94
CA ALA A 23 3.93 0.61 4.26
C ALA A 23 4.16 1.98 3.62
N LEU A 24 3.09 2.68 3.26
CA LEU A 24 3.14 4.04 2.69
C LEU A 24 2.31 4.99 3.55
N SER A 25 2.87 6.15 3.91
CA SER A 25 2.15 7.22 4.61
C SER A 25 2.37 8.57 3.94
N VAL A 26 1.42 9.50 4.07
CA VAL A 26 1.58 10.91 3.67
C VAL A 26 2.31 11.75 4.72
N ASP A 27 2.69 11.13 5.84
CA ASP A 27 3.48 11.78 6.89
C ASP A 27 4.90 12.12 6.42
N PRO A 28 5.53 13.17 7.01
CA PRO A 28 6.92 13.50 6.71
C PRO A 28 7.89 12.43 7.24
N PRO A 29 9.09 12.31 6.64
CA PRO A 29 10.10 11.30 7.00
C PRO A 29 10.44 11.26 8.49
N ALA A 30 10.53 12.40 9.18
CA ALA A 30 10.84 12.45 10.60
C ALA A 30 9.80 11.71 11.47
N ARG A 31 8.51 11.82 11.14
CA ARG A 31 7.43 11.12 11.86
C ARG A 31 7.42 9.63 11.53
N ALA A 32 7.65 9.28 10.26
CA ALA A 32 7.75 7.89 9.83
C ALA A 32 8.95 7.17 10.48
N ALA A 33 10.11 7.82 10.56
CA ALA A 33 11.31 7.27 11.20
C ALA A 33 11.06 6.96 12.68
N LYS A 34 10.44 7.90 13.40
CA LYS A 34 10.05 7.68 14.80
C LYS A 34 9.06 6.50 14.93
N LEU A 35 8.03 6.45 14.09
CA LEU A 35 7.05 5.37 14.14
C LEU A 35 7.66 3.99 13.84
N ARG A 36 8.57 3.93 12.87
CA ARG A 36 9.32 2.70 12.54
C ARG A 36 10.14 2.21 13.74
N GLN A 37 10.79 3.12 14.46
CA GLN A 37 11.55 2.80 15.67
C GLN A 37 10.62 2.35 16.81
N ASP A 38 9.58 3.14 17.10
CA ASP A 38 8.63 2.86 18.20
C ASP A 38 7.88 1.52 18.02
N LEU A 39 7.72 1.05 16.77
CA LEU A 39 7.04 -0.20 16.44
C LEU A 39 7.99 -1.33 16.01
N GLU A 40 9.31 -1.09 16.02
CA GLU A 40 10.34 -2.06 15.62
C GLU A 40 10.05 -2.72 14.26
N LEU A 41 9.62 -1.93 13.27
CA LEU A 41 9.22 -2.49 11.97
C LEU A 41 10.46 -3.01 11.22
N SER A 42 10.42 -4.28 10.81
CA SER A 42 11.46 -4.90 9.98
C SER A 42 11.32 -4.58 8.49
N PHE A 43 10.17 -4.03 8.09
CA PHE A 43 9.89 -3.59 6.73
C PHE A 43 9.94 -2.05 6.59
N PRO A 44 10.13 -1.51 5.36
CA PRO A 44 10.19 -0.07 5.14
C PRO A 44 8.83 0.62 5.35
N LEU A 45 8.89 1.84 5.90
CA LEU A 45 7.79 2.80 5.93
C LEU A 45 8.13 3.96 4.99
N LEU A 46 7.55 3.91 3.79
CA LEU A 46 7.70 4.89 2.73
C LEU A 46 6.86 6.14 3.02
N CYS A 47 7.36 7.30 2.57
CA CYS A 47 6.72 8.59 2.79
C CYS A 47 6.33 9.23 1.45
N ASP A 48 5.08 9.66 1.33
CA ASP A 48 4.51 10.42 0.21
C ASP A 48 4.00 11.79 0.70
N PRO A 49 4.89 12.69 1.16
CA PRO A 49 4.48 13.99 1.68
C PRO A 49 3.85 14.89 0.61
N ALA A 50 4.24 14.68 -0.66
CA ALA A 50 3.64 15.35 -1.81
C ALA A 50 2.24 14.82 -2.15
N ARG A 51 1.85 13.68 -1.57
CA ARG A 51 0.59 12.96 -1.83
C ARG A 51 0.43 12.49 -3.27
N ALA A 52 1.53 12.43 -4.02
CA ALA A 52 1.52 12.16 -5.45
C ALA A 52 1.08 10.71 -5.72
N THR A 53 1.60 9.76 -4.94
CA THR A 53 1.25 8.34 -5.07
C THR A 53 -0.19 8.12 -4.65
N VAL A 54 -0.60 8.62 -3.48
CA VAL A 54 -1.98 8.40 -3.00
C VAL A 54 -3.02 9.09 -3.90
N GLN A 55 -2.67 10.19 -4.58
CA GLN A 55 -3.53 10.81 -5.58
C GLN A 55 -3.60 9.99 -6.87
N ALA A 56 -2.46 9.55 -7.40
CA ALA A 56 -2.41 8.73 -8.62
C ALA A 56 -3.16 7.40 -8.46
N TRP A 57 -3.29 6.91 -7.23
CA TRP A 57 -3.99 5.68 -6.87
C TRP A 57 -5.45 5.89 -6.41
N ASP A 58 -5.99 7.12 -6.53
CA ASP A 58 -7.32 7.50 -6.05
C ASP A 58 -7.55 7.20 -4.55
N LEU A 59 -6.48 7.14 -3.77
CA LEU A 59 -6.49 6.93 -2.31
C LEU A 59 -6.43 8.23 -1.52
N TYR A 60 -6.53 9.40 -2.15
CA TYR A 60 -6.41 10.67 -1.43
C TYR A 60 -7.76 11.20 -0.94
N ASN A 61 -7.96 11.23 0.39
CA ASN A 61 -9.13 11.85 1.01
C ASN A 61 -8.86 13.31 1.40
N ARG A 62 -9.22 14.24 0.51
CA ARG A 62 -9.09 15.70 0.72
C ARG A 62 -9.87 16.24 1.91
N ARG A 63 -11.00 15.60 2.26
CA ARG A 63 -11.96 16.13 3.25
C ARG A 63 -11.55 15.82 4.69
N GLU A 64 -10.68 14.84 4.87
CA GLU A 64 -10.30 14.36 6.20
C GLU A 64 -8.93 14.92 6.62
N ARG A 65 -8.90 15.66 7.74
CA ARG A 65 -7.69 16.20 8.39
C ARG A 65 -6.70 16.94 7.47
N GLY A 66 -7.21 17.67 6.47
CA GLY A 66 -6.38 18.41 5.52
C GLY A 66 -5.70 17.54 4.45
N GLY A 67 -6.19 16.31 4.26
CA GLY A 67 -5.73 15.41 3.22
C GLY A 67 -4.94 14.23 3.75
N ILE A 68 -5.61 13.09 3.99
CA ILE A 68 -4.99 11.82 4.37
C ILE A 68 -5.19 10.74 3.32
N ALA A 69 -4.40 9.68 3.40
CA ALA A 69 -4.62 8.48 2.60
C ALA A 69 -5.84 7.69 3.12
N VAL A 70 -6.69 7.26 2.19
CA VAL A 70 -7.67 6.19 2.40
C VAL A 70 -6.87 4.90 2.64
N PRO A 71 -7.15 4.15 3.70
CA PRO A 71 -6.46 2.88 3.95
C PRO A 71 -6.67 1.92 2.80
N ALA A 72 -5.61 1.23 2.39
CA ALA A 72 -5.68 0.22 1.36
C ALA A 72 -4.56 -0.80 1.54
N THR A 73 -4.82 -2.01 1.05
CA THR A 73 -3.82 -3.07 0.92
C THR A 73 -3.67 -3.38 -0.57
N VAL A 74 -2.42 -3.46 -1.02
CA VAL A 74 -2.08 -3.75 -2.42
C VAL A 74 -1.13 -4.94 -2.46
N ILE A 75 -1.40 -5.89 -3.35
CA ILE A 75 -0.47 -6.97 -3.67
C ILE A 75 0.06 -6.69 -5.07
N LEU A 76 1.38 -6.63 -5.18
CA LEU A 76 2.10 -6.40 -6.43
C LEU A 76 2.81 -7.69 -6.83
N ALA A 77 2.61 -8.10 -8.08
CA ALA A 77 3.37 -9.15 -8.72
C ALA A 77 4.82 -8.69 -8.97
N ALA A 78 5.72 -9.65 -9.16
CA ALA A 78 7.13 -9.37 -9.47
C ALA A 78 7.32 -8.59 -10.80
N ASP A 79 6.36 -8.67 -11.73
CA ASP A 79 6.35 -7.90 -12.99
C ASP A 79 5.74 -6.50 -12.84
N GLY A 80 5.40 -6.08 -11.61
CA GLY A 80 4.86 -4.76 -11.28
C GLY A 80 3.36 -4.62 -11.47
N TYR A 81 2.65 -5.68 -11.87
CA TYR A 81 1.20 -5.66 -12.00
C TYR A 81 0.52 -5.78 -10.64
N ILE A 82 -0.67 -5.19 -10.52
CA ILE A 82 -1.50 -5.33 -9.33
C ILE A 82 -2.22 -6.68 -9.39
N GLU A 83 -2.02 -7.48 -8.35
CA GLU A 83 -2.77 -8.72 -8.13
C GLU A 83 -4.02 -8.50 -7.29
N LEU A 84 -3.91 -7.59 -6.31
CA LEU A 84 -5.01 -7.17 -5.44
C LEU A 84 -4.91 -5.67 -5.19
N PHE A 85 -6.03 -4.98 -5.29
CA PHE A 85 -6.20 -3.61 -4.79
C PHE A 85 -7.46 -3.53 -3.94
N ALA A 86 -7.28 -3.51 -2.62
CA ALA A 86 -8.37 -3.44 -1.66
C ALA A 86 -8.36 -2.09 -0.96
N ARG A 87 -9.36 -1.24 -1.27
CA ARG A 87 -9.64 -0.02 -0.48
C ARG A 87 -10.40 -0.43 0.77
N GLU A 88 -9.85 -0.09 1.93
CA GLU A 88 -10.36 -0.55 3.22
C GLU A 88 -11.15 0.57 3.89
N ALA A 89 -12.37 0.27 4.33
CA ALA A 89 -13.05 1.12 5.30
C ALA A 89 -12.36 0.96 6.66
N MET A 90 -12.36 2.01 7.49
CA MET A 90 -11.81 1.92 8.86
C MET A 90 -12.37 0.74 9.67
N ALA A 91 -13.63 0.37 9.42
CA ALA A 91 -14.33 -0.75 10.08
C ALA A 91 -14.06 -2.13 9.45
N GLN A 92 -13.48 -2.19 8.25
CA GLN A 92 -13.26 -3.42 7.48
C GLN A 92 -11.84 -3.41 6.92
N ARG A 93 -10.87 -3.76 7.77
CA ARG A 93 -9.47 -3.92 7.40
C ARG A 93 -9.16 -5.38 7.15
N LEU A 94 -8.35 -5.67 6.13
CA LEU A 94 -7.85 -7.01 5.92
C LEU A 94 -6.94 -7.42 7.07
N ARG A 95 -7.08 -8.66 7.51
CA ARG A 95 -6.19 -9.24 8.52
C ARG A 95 -4.92 -9.70 7.81
N ALA A 96 -3.77 -9.45 8.43
CA ALA A 96 -2.48 -9.87 7.89
C ALA A 96 -2.42 -11.39 7.63
N SER A 97 -3.06 -12.20 8.49
CA SER A 97 -3.19 -13.65 8.31
C SER A 97 -3.91 -14.03 7.02
N ASP A 98 -4.99 -13.31 6.69
CA ASP A 98 -5.85 -13.64 5.55
C ASP A 98 -5.13 -13.25 4.25
N VAL A 99 -4.43 -12.12 4.26
CA VAL A 99 -3.58 -11.68 3.15
C VAL A 99 -2.41 -12.65 2.94
N LEU A 100 -1.77 -13.09 4.02
CA LEU A 100 -0.68 -14.07 3.95
C LEU A 100 -1.19 -15.39 3.36
N ALA A 101 -2.32 -15.89 3.85
CA ALA A 101 -2.94 -17.09 3.32
C ALA A 101 -3.25 -16.95 1.82
N ALA A 102 -3.74 -15.78 1.38
CA ALA A 102 -4.03 -15.54 -0.03
C ALA A 102 -2.78 -15.64 -0.92
N VAL A 103 -1.65 -15.05 -0.52
CA VAL A 103 -0.41 -15.09 -1.30
C VAL A 103 0.31 -16.44 -1.24
N THR A 104 0.16 -17.21 -0.16
CA THR A 104 0.81 -18.53 0.00
C THR A 104 0.04 -19.68 -0.66
N SER A 105 -1.29 -19.56 -0.81
CA SER A 105 -2.14 -20.66 -1.30
C SER A 105 -2.10 -20.85 -2.82
N GLY A 106 -1.29 -20.08 -3.57
CA GLY A 106 -1.19 -20.19 -5.03
C GLY A 106 -2.49 -19.85 -5.79
N GLY A 107 -3.28 -18.91 -5.26
CA GLY A 107 -4.67 -18.68 -5.70
C GLY A 107 -4.82 -17.82 -6.96
N GLY A 108 -4.58 -18.42 -8.12
CA GLY A 108 -5.02 -17.93 -9.43
C GLY A 108 -4.08 -16.91 -10.07
N SER A 109 -3.82 -17.05 -11.38
CA SER A 109 -3.22 -15.95 -12.15
C SER A 109 -3.96 -14.68 -11.77
N PRO A 110 -3.25 -13.65 -11.29
CA PRO A 110 -3.90 -12.41 -10.95
C PRO A 110 -4.63 -11.96 -12.21
N VAL A 111 -5.88 -11.52 -12.05
CA VAL A 111 -6.47 -10.71 -13.12
C VAL A 111 -5.52 -9.53 -13.25
N LYS A 112 -4.67 -9.56 -14.28
CA LYS A 112 -3.66 -8.54 -14.55
C LYS A 112 -4.41 -7.26 -14.86
N HIS A 113 -4.80 -6.53 -13.82
CA HIS A 113 -5.22 -5.16 -13.98
C HIS A 113 -3.94 -4.37 -14.19
N GLY A 114 -3.68 -4.03 -15.45
CA GLY A 114 -2.68 -3.02 -15.79
C GLY A 114 -3.11 -1.71 -15.16
N PHE A 115 -2.67 -1.47 -13.93
CA PHE A 115 -2.89 -0.22 -13.25
C PHE A 115 -1.69 0.69 -13.53
N TRP A 116 -1.92 1.68 -14.40
CA TRP A 116 -0.96 2.72 -14.71
C TRP A 116 -1.32 3.96 -13.88
N PRO A 117 -0.63 4.23 -12.75
CA PRO A 117 -0.80 5.49 -12.05
C PRO A 117 -0.38 6.62 -12.99
N GLY A 118 -1.37 7.39 -13.49
CA GLY A 118 -1.12 8.60 -14.27
C GLY A 118 -1.58 8.64 -15.73
N MET A 119 -2.37 7.70 -16.26
CA MET A 119 -2.83 7.81 -17.67
C MET A 119 -3.93 8.85 -17.94
N ARG A 120 -4.53 9.49 -16.92
CA ARG A 120 -5.58 10.50 -17.13
C ARG A 120 -5.09 11.88 -17.59
N ASP A 121 -3.78 12.15 -17.57
CA ASP A 121 -3.21 13.45 -17.98
C ASP A 121 -2.37 13.43 -19.27
N TRP A 122 -2.17 12.27 -19.91
CA TRP A 122 -1.36 12.18 -21.15
C TRP A 122 -2.00 12.89 -22.35
N TRP A 123 -3.32 13.08 -22.35
CA TRP A 123 -4.01 13.85 -23.41
C TRP A 123 -3.69 15.36 -23.34
N ARG A 124 -3.27 15.89 -22.17
CA ARG A 124 -2.92 17.31 -22.04
C ARG A 124 -1.47 17.63 -22.45
N ALA A 125 -0.63 16.61 -22.61
CA ALA A 125 0.77 16.79 -23.02
C ALA A 125 1.00 16.62 -24.54
N LEU A 126 -0.03 16.24 -25.31
CA LEU A 126 0.00 16.11 -26.77
C LEU A 126 -0.90 17.14 -27.49
N VAL A 127 -1.48 18.07 -26.73
CA VAL A 127 -2.21 19.23 -27.26
C VAL A 127 -1.62 20.48 -26.61
N HIS A 128 -0.36 20.78 -26.91
CA HIS A 128 0.21 22.12 -27.00
C HIS A 128 1.58 22.07 -27.69
#